data_AF-X1TAM8-F1
#
_entry.id   AF-X1TAM8-F1
#
_cell.length_a   1.000
_cell.length_b   1.000
_cell.length_c   1.000
_cell.angle_alpha   90.00
_cell.angle_beta   90.00
_cell.angle_gamma   90.00
#
_symmetry.space_group_name_H-M   'P 1'
#
loop_
_entity.id
_entity.type
_entity.pdbx_description
1 polymer ?
#
loop_
_entity_poly.entity_id
_entity_poly.type
_entity_poly.pdbx_seq_one_letter_code
_entity_poly.pdbx_strand_id
1 'polypeptide(L)'
;MNKKKVTIDGNTAAAHTAYHLNEVATIYPITPSSPMGEFADLWASEGKPNIWGTVPQVTELQSEGGASGAVHGSLQRGGLTTTFTASQGLLLMIPIVK
;
A
#
# COMPACT_ATOMS: atom_id res chain seq x y z
N MET A 1 10.34 25.25 -9.47
CA MET A 1 9.61 24.36 -8.55
C MET A 1 10.25 24.40 -7.18
N ASN A 2 9.53 24.85 -6.15
CA ASN A 2 10.03 24.82 -4.78
C ASN A 2 9.75 23.41 -4.20
N LYS A 3 10.79 22.61 -3.96
CA LYS A 3 10.63 21.26 -3.39
C LYS A 3 10.36 21.39 -1.89
N LYS A 4 9.25 20.82 -1.42
CA LYS A 4 8.93 20.78 0.01
C LYS A 4 9.94 19.88 0.72
N LYS A 5 10.71 20.44 1.66
CA LYS A 5 11.57 19.67 2.57
C LYS A 5 10.77 19.34 3.82
N VAL A 6 10.83 18.08 4.25
CA VAL A 6 10.14 17.57 5.44
C VAL A 6 11.08 16.63 6.20
N THR A 7 10.88 16.51 7.51
CA THR A 7 11.56 15.52 8.35
C THR A 7 10.57 14.40 8.65
N ILE A 8 10.77 13.25 8.04
CA ILE A 8 9.91 12.06 8.17
C ILE A 8 10.79 10.80 8.14
N ASP A 9 10.28 9.68 8.64
CA ASP A 9 10.96 8.39 8.52
C ASP A 9 10.76 7.75 7.12
N GLY A 10 11.44 6.63 6.89
CA GLY A 10 11.39 5.90 5.62
C GLY A 10 10.01 5.29 5.31
N ASN A 11 9.30 4.79 6.32
CA ASN A 11 7.97 4.19 6.14
C ASN A 11 6.98 5.27 5.68
N THR A 12 6.98 6.44 6.32
CA THR A 12 6.15 7.58 5.95
C THR A 12 6.46 8.03 4.52
N ALA A 13 7.74 8.11 4.15
CA ALA A 13 8.16 8.52 2.81
C ALA A 13 7.71 7.51 1.72
N ALA A 14 7.85 6.21 2.00
CA ALA A 14 7.43 5.14 1.10
C ALA A 14 5.90 5.11 0.95
N ALA A 15 5.17 5.15 2.08
CA ALA A 15 3.71 5.17 2.10
C ALA A 15 3.16 6.39 1.35
N HIS A 16 3.73 7.58 1.55
CA HIS A 16 3.31 8.80 0.86
C HIS A 16 3.32 8.61 -0.66
N THR A 17 4.42 8.08 -1.20
CA THR A 17 4.54 7.86 -2.64
C THR A 17 3.59 6.75 -3.11
N ALA A 18 3.55 5.62 -2.39
CA ALA A 18 2.72 4.48 -2.76
C ALA A 18 1.22 4.83 -2.75
N TYR A 19 0.75 5.51 -1.69
CA TYR A 19 -0.64 5.95 -1.55
C TYR A 19 -1.05 6.89 -2.68
N HIS A 20 -0.24 7.92 -2.96
CA HIS A 20 -0.61 8.92 -3.95
C HIS A 20 -0.50 8.43 -5.40
N LEU A 21 0.17 7.31 -5.68
CA LEU A 21 0.28 6.74 -7.03
C LEU A 21 -0.74 5.64 -7.33
N ASN A 22 -1.37 5.03 -6.32
CA ASN A 22 -2.23 3.85 -6.48
C ASN A 22 -3.70 4.17 -6.20
N GLU A 23 -4.57 3.32 -6.74
CA GLU A 23 -6.02 3.36 -6.55
C GLU A 23 -6.48 2.33 -5.50
N VAL A 24 -5.69 1.27 -5.31
CA VAL A 24 -5.98 0.18 -4.38
C VAL A 24 -4.74 -0.12 -3.54
N ALA A 25 -4.93 -0.36 -2.25
CA ALA A 25 -3.92 -0.90 -1.35
C ALA A 25 -4.49 -2.07 -0.55
N THR A 26 -3.99 -3.27 -0.79
CA THR A 26 -4.36 -4.46 -0.01
C THR A 26 -3.24 -4.73 0.99
N ILE A 27 -3.57 -4.79 2.28
CA ILE A 27 -2.56 -4.78 3.34
C ILE A 27 -2.72 -5.96 4.30
N TYR A 28 -1.64 -6.27 5.01
CA TYR A 28 -1.64 -7.14 6.18
C TYR A 28 -0.49 -6.71 7.11
N PRO A 29 -0.70 -6.59 8.43
CA PRO A 29 0.31 -6.03 9.33
C PRO A 29 1.46 -7.00 9.58
N ILE A 30 2.69 -6.54 9.32
CA ILE A 30 3.93 -7.21 9.71
C ILE A 30 5.05 -6.21 9.97
N THR A 31 5.71 -6.32 11.12
CA THR A 31 6.86 -5.48 11.50
C THR A 31 8.05 -5.76 10.57
N PRO A 32 8.78 -4.74 10.08
CA PRO A 32 8.67 -3.30 10.36
C PRO A 32 7.82 -2.51 9.34
N SER A 33 7.09 -3.17 8.44
CA SER A 33 6.34 -2.54 7.35
C SER A 33 4.93 -2.07 7.71
N SER A 34 4.36 -2.51 8.84
CA SER A 34 2.99 -2.14 9.27
C SER A 34 2.69 -0.64 9.21
N PRO A 35 3.60 0.27 9.65
CA PRO A 35 3.31 1.70 9.61
C PRO A 35 2.96 2.23 8.22
N MET A 36 3.45 1.61 7.14
CA MET A 36 3.09 2.04 5.77
C MET A 36 1.61 1.78 5.46
N GLY A 37 1.08 0.63 5.88
CA GLY A 37 -0.34 0.30 5.75
C GLY A 37 -1.21 1.19 6.64
N GLU A 38 -0.78 1.45 7.87
CA GLU A 38 -1.46 2.34 8.82
C GLU A 38 -1.57 3.77 8.29
N PHE A 39 -0.51 4.32 7.69
CA PHE A 39 -0.56 5.65 7.07
C PHE A 39 -1.49 5.68 5.85
N ALA A 40 -1.47 4.63 5.03
CA ALA A 40 -2.37 4.54 3.88
C ALA A 40 -3.85 4.50 4.32
N ASP A 41 -4.18 3.68 5.32
CA ASP A 41 -5.53 3.57 5.87
C ASP A 41 -5.98 4.88 6.53
N LEU A 42 -5.09 5.53 7.30
CA LEU A 42 -5.35 6.83 7.90
C LEU A 42 -5.69 7.87 6.82
N TRP A 43 -4.86 8.00 5.78
CA TRP A 43 -5.10 8.99 4.73
C TRP A 43 -6.37 8.69 3.91
N ALA A 44 -6.69 7.41 3.69
CA ALA A 44 -7.93 7.01 3.04
C ALA A 44 -9.16 7.38 3.89
N SER A 45 -9.12 7.11 5.21
CA SER A 45 -10.19 7.47 6.14
C SER A 45 -10.39 8.98 6.29
N GLU A 46 -9.32 9.77 6.11
CA GLU A 46 -9.36 11.23 6.03
C GLU A 46 -9.84 11.75 4.66
N GLY A 47 -10.11 10.87 3.70
CA GLY A 47 -10.57 11.23 2.35
C GLY A 47 -9.50 11.90 1.48
N LYS A 48 -8.21 11.66 1.74
CA LYS A 48 -7.12 12.28 0.97
C LYS A 48 -7.05 11.68 -0.45
N PRO A 49 -7.14 12.48 -1.51
CA PRO A 49 -7.05 11.94 -2.86
C PRO A 49 -5.60 11.59 -3.26
N ASN A 50 -5.47 10.64 -4.17
CA ASN A 50 -4.25 10.34 -4.92
C ASN A 50 -4.09 11.31 -6.11
N ILE A 51 -3.05 11.12 -6.93
CA ILE A 51 -2.80 11.98 -8.12
C ILE A 51 -3.86 11.83 -9.22
N TRP A 52 -4.70 10.79 -9.15
CA TRP A 52 -5.79 10.51 -10.08
C TRP A 52 -7.11 11.16 -9.64
N GLY A 53 -7.13 11.83 -8.48
CA GLY A 53 -8.30 12.49 -7.93
C GLY A 53 -9.26 11.55 -7.19
N THR A 54 -8.88 10.31 -6.95
CA THR A 54 -9.67 9.32 -6.20
C THR A 54 -9.07 9.06 -4.83
N VAL A 55 -9.88 8.67 -3.85
CA VAL A 55 -9.37 8.17 -2.56
C VAL A 55 -9.02 6.70 -2.75
N PRO A 56 -7.75 6.27 -2.55
CA PRO A 56 -7.38 4.87 -2.65
C PRO A 56 -8.23 3.97 -1.75
N GLN A 57 -8.67 2.83 -2.28
CA GLN A 57 -9.34 1.82 -1.49
C GLN A 57 -8.29 1.02 -0.70
N VAL A 58 -8.32 1.13 0.63
CA VAL A 58 -7.44 0.37 1.51
C VAL A 58 -8.23 -0.78 2.14
N THR A 59 -7.69 -1.99 2.12
CA THR A 59 -8.37 -3.16 2.69
C THR A 59 -7.35 -4.10 3.32
N GLU A 60 -7.53 -4.37 4.61
CA GLU A 60 -6.77 -5.39 5.34
C GLU A 60 -7.35 -6.78 5.05
N LEU A 61 -6.48 -7.74 4.72
CA LEU A 61 -6.87 -9.13 4.45
C LEU A 61 -6.44 -10.07 5.58
N GLN A 62 -6.64 -11.38 5.41
CA GLN A 62 -6.34 -12.38 6.44
C GLN A 62 -4.86 -12.81 6.50
N SER A 63 -4.07 -12.55 5.46
CA SER A 63 -2.63 -12.85 5.39
C SER A 63 -1.96 -12.12 4.24
N GLU A 64 -0.63 -12.08 4.22
CA GLU A 64 0.15 -11.54 3.11
C GLU A 64 -0.05 -12.31 1.80
N GLY A 65 -0.27 -13.63 1.89
CA GLY A 65 -0.65 -14.43 0.71
C GLY A 65 -2.00 -14.00 0.14
N GLY A 66 -2.97 -13.70 1.02
CA GLY A 66 -4.24 -13.10 0.64
C GLY A 66 -4.08 -11.73 0.01
N ALA A 67 -3.27 -10.85 0.63
CA ALA A 67 -2.94 -9.52 0.11
C ALA A 67 -2.37 -9.63 -1.30
N SER A 68 -1.38 -10.48 -1.53
CA SER A 68 -0.79 -10.67 -2.86
C SER A 68 -1.79 -11.21 -3.89
N GLY A 69 -2.66 -12.15 -3.50
CA GLY A 69 -3.75 -12.62 -4.37
C GLY A 69 -4.71 -11.49 -4.80
N ALA A 70 -5.05 -10.60 -3.88
CA ALA A 70 -5.89 -9.46 -4.17
C ALA A 70 -5.16 -8.39 -5.02
N VAL A 71 -3.86 -8.15 -4.76
CA VAL A 71 -3.00 -7.34 -5.66
C VAL A 71 -3.06 -7.88 -7.08
N HIS A 72 -2.85 -9.20 -7.24
CA HIS A 72 -2.86 -9.85 -8.55
C HIS A 72 -4.19 -9.67 -9.28
N GLY A 73 -5.31 -9.93 -8.60
CA GLY A 73 -6.65 -9.76 -9.17
C GLY A 73 -6.97 -8.31 -9.55
N SER A 74 -6.58 -7.34 -8.72
CA SER A 74 -6.80 -5.91 -8.98
C SER A 74 -5.99 -5.43 -10.19
N LEU A 75 -4.71 -5.81 -10.28
CA LEU A 75 -3.86 -5.49 -11.42
C LEU A 75 -4.38 -6.10 -12.72
N GLN A 76 -4.86 -7.36 -12.70
CA GLN A 76 -5.48 -7.99 -13.87
C GLN A 76 -6.74 -7.27 -14.38
N ARG A 77 -7.41 -6.52 -13.50
CA ARG A 77 -8.59 -5.71 -13.84
C ARG A 77 -8.24 -4.25 -14.16
N GLY A 78 -6.96 -3.88 -14.15
CA GLY A 78 -6.46 -2.56 -14.53
C GLY A 78 -6.35 -1.54 -13.40
N GLY A 79 -6.55 -1.94 -12.14
CA GLY A 79 -6.39 -1.04 -11.00
C GLY A 79 -4.92 -0.91 -10.58
N LEU A 80 -4.43 0.33 -10.46
CA LEU A 80 -3.08 0.57 -9.93
C LEU A 80 -3.05 0.18 -8.45
N THR A 81 -2.29 -0.86 -8.13
CA THR A 81 -2.37 -1.52 -6.82
C THR A 81 -1.02 -1.66 -6.15
N THR A 82 -1.00 -1.41 -4.83
CA THR A 82 0.18 -1.57 -3.98
C THR A 82 -0.10 -2.47 -2.77
N THR A 83 0.97 -2.96 -2.14
CA THR A 83 0.95 -3.64 -0.84
C THR A 83 2.23 -3.29 -0.08
N PHE A 84 2.24 -3.49 1.24
CA PHE A 84 3.41 -3.32 2.09
C PHE A 84 3.67 -4.62 2.84
N THR A 85 4.89 -5.14 2.79
CA THR A 85 5.24 -6.39 3.47
C THR A 85 6.74 -6.45 3.76
N ALA A 86 7.16 -7.42 4.57
CA ALA A 86 8.55 -7.68 4.89
C ALA A 86 8.75 -9.13 5.34
N SER A 87 10.00 -9.61 5.34
CA SER A 87 10.42 -10.87 5.99
C SER A 87 9.52 -12.07 5.61
N GLN A 88 8.86 -12.70 6.59
CA GLN A 88 7.99 -13.87 6.39
C GLN A 88 6.76 -13.55 5.53
N GLY A 89 6.23 -12.33 5.64
CA GLY A 89 5.11 -11.91 4.81
C GLY A 89 5.45 -11.94 3.34
N LEU A 90 6.67 -11.52 2.97
CA LEU A 90 7.13 -11.58 1.58
C LEU A 90 7.23 -13.03 1.08
N LEU A 91 7.63 -14.00 1.92
CA LEU A 91 7.67 -15.41 1.53
C LEU A 91 6.29 -15.95 1.14
N LEU A 92 5.24 -15.50 1.81
CA LEU A 92 3.86 -15.89 1.51
C LEU A 92 3.34 -15.29 0.19
N MET A 93 3.97 -14.23 -0.31
CA MET A 93 3.60 -13.61 -1.60
C MET A 93 4.28 -14.27 -2.81
N ILE A 94 5.42 -14.95 -2.62
CA ILE A 94 6.21 -15.57 -3.73
C ILE A 94 5.38 -16.45 -4.67
N PRO A 95 4.42 -17.29 -4.21
CA PRO A 95 3.63 -18.13 -5.11
C PRO A 95 2.74 -17.36 -6.09
N ILE A 96 2.39 -16.11 -5.79
CA ILE A 96 1.46 -15.29 -6.58
C ILE A 96 2.22 -14.31 -7.51
N VAL A 97 3.41 -13.87 -7.10
CA VAL A 97 4.23 -12.90 -7.84
C VAL A 97 4.99 -13.53 -9.02
N LYS A 98 5.12 -14.86 -9.04
CA LYS A 98 5.70 -15.62 -10.17
C LYS A 98 4.67 -15.93 -11.24
#